data_AF-A0A9N9V4E3-F1
#
_entry.id   AF-A0A9N9V4E3-F1
#
_cell.length_a   1.000
_cell.length_b   1.000
_cell.length_c   1.000
_cell.angle_alpha   90.00
_cell.angle_beta   90.00
_cell.angle_gamma   90.00
#
_symmetry.space_group_name_H-M   'P 1'
#
loop_
_entity.id
_entity.type
_entity.pdbx_description
1 polymer ?
#
loop_
_entity_poly.entity_id
_entity_poly.type
_entity_poly.pdbx_seq_one_letter_code
_entity_poly.pdbx_strand_id
1 'polypeptide(L)'
;MALVDPHARPVASLAVLFSAWKAFLLAIALAASAAPDYDTSTSLFFHNLYSSTTPVPVLARTLTRWDALYYVHAARLGGKLYEQEWAFSTALSALIAKLRHGLCSTVVCRDDSIVEPLLGILVSHVSHLISVVALYQLTSLLSRDRRFAFVASVLHIVSPAGLFLSSPYAEATFACLSFVASCLFALSYAQSDSSGRNVHVLSAGAVFGLATRFRSNGLANGGLFAVEALRCAYAFLQSPSLSSLLTIISPVIGGLLVASGSIVPQARAWSIYCSPENGFDPRPWCSNTIPSIYSFVQEHYWNVGFLRYWTPNQIPLFLLAAPVLYLLIASGVKLVRDPWLVSPGENPQFRVFVQVLAASQAFVAVLAITSYHVQIINRISSGYIPWYWWIARCLMDKQTQKFGWGVTVFMVMYAGIQGILYASFLPPA
;
A
#
# COMPACT_ATOMS: atom_id res chain seq x y z
N MET A 1 -11.96 34.26 4.23
CA MET A 1 -11.19 33.38 3.34
C MET A 1 -11.64 31.95 3.62
N ALA A 2 -12.20 31.22 2.65
CA ALA A 2 -12.61 29.84 2.90
C ALA A 2 -11.37 28.98 3.20
N LEU A 3 -11.44 28.16 4.26
CA LEU A 3 -10.38 27.21 4.65
C LEU A 3 -10.16 26.13 3.58
N VAL A 4 -11.18 25.87 2.76
CA VAL A 4 -11.17 24.93 1.64
C VAL A 4 -11.55 25.72 0.37
N ASP A 5 -10.63 25.77 -0.59
CA ASP A 5 -10.83 26.34 -1.92
C ASP A 5 -10.22 25.37 -2.96
N PRO A 6 -11.02 24.42 -3.47
CA PRO A 6 -10.54 23.41 -4.42
C PRO A 6 -10.11 23.99 -5.77
N HIS A 7 -10.55 25.21 -6.11
CA HIS A 7 -10.26 25.84 -7.40
C HIS A 7 -8.96 26.62 -7.36
N ALA A 8 -8.73 27.42 -6.31
CA ALA A 8 -7.53 28.24 -6.18
C ALA A 8 -6.36 27.51 -5.51
N ARG A 9 -6.64 26.68 -4.48
CA ARG A 9 -5.61 26.03 -3.64
C ARG A 9 -5.96 24.56 -3.36
N PRO A 10 -5.97 23.69 -4.39
CA PRO A 10 -6.40 22.30 -4.24
C PRO A 10 -5.55 21.50 -3.26
N VAL A 11 -4.21 21.64 -3.30
CA VAL A 11 -3.31 20.88 -2.42
C VAL A 11 -3.47 21.31 -0.95
N ALA A 12 -3.57 22.60 -0.67
CA ALA A 12 -3.81 23.09 0.68
C ALA A 12 -5.18 22.63 1.21
N SER A 13 -6.20 22.64 0.35
CA SER A 13 -7.54 22.14 0.67
C SER A 13 -7.52 20.63 1.00
N LEU A 14 -6.77 19.83 0.24
CA LEU A 14 -6.57 18.40 0.54
C LEU A 14 -5.85 18.21 1.86
N ALA A 15 -4.83 19.02 2.18
CA ALA A 15 -4.13 18.94 3.45
C ALA A 15 -5.06 19.26 4.64
N VAL A 16 -5.93 20.29 4.52
CA VAL A 16 -6.93 20.61 5.56
C VAL A 16 -7.92 19.46 5.76
N LEU A 17 -8.47 18.91 4.67
CA LEU A 17 -9.40 17.77 4.74
C LEU A 17 -8.71 16.53 5.31
N PHE A 18 -7.45 16.28 4.94
CA PHE A 18 -6.65 15.19 5.48
C PHE A 18 -6.45 15.34 6.98
N SER A 19 -6.04 16.52 7.45
CA SER A 19 -5.85 16.80 8.88
C SER A 19 -7.15 16.63 9.65
N ALA A 20 -8.28 17.12 9.13
CA ALA A 20 -9.58 16.93 9.75
C ALA A 20 -9.96 15.45 9.86
N TRP A 21 -9.76 14.67 8.79
CA TRP A 21 -10.04 13.24 8.79
C TRP A 21 -9.14 12.45 9.75
N LYS A 22 -7.84 12.77 9.79
CA LYS A 22 -6.92 12.15 10.75
C LYS A 22 -7.26 12.52 12.19
N ALA A 23 -7.61 13.77 12.46
CA ALA A 23 -8.09 14.19 13.78
C ALA A 23 -9.34 13.41 14.20
N PHE A 24 -10.30 13.21 13.29
CA PHE A 24 -11.49 12.40 13.54
C PHE A 24 -11.14 10.95 13.91
N LEU A 25 -10.29 10.28 13.12
CA LEU A 25 -9.89 8.90 13.40
C LEU A 25 -9.08 8.77 14.71
N LEU A 26 -8.20 9.74 15.01
CA LEU A 26 -7.45 9.77 16.26
C LEU A 26 -8.35 10.04 17.46
N ALA A 27 -9.39 10.87 17.32
CA ALA A 27 -10.39 11.07 18.36
C ALA A 27 -11.17 9.78 18.65
N ILE A 28 -11.52 9.01 17.61
CA ILE A 28 -12.11 7.66 17.79
C ILE A 28 -11.15 6.75 18.57
N ALA A 29 -9.88 6.70 18.19
CA ALA A 29 -8.89 5.87 18.88
C ALA A 29 -8.73 6.27 20.36
N LEU A 30 -8.68 7.57 20.65
CA LEU A 30 -8.63 8.09 22.02
C LEU A 30 -9.88 7.73 22.81
N ALA A 31 -11.07 7.90 22.23
CA ALA A 31 -12.33 7.56 22.88
C ALA A 31 -12.42 6.06 23.19
N ALA A 32 -12.04 5.20 22.25
CA ALA A 32 -12.01 3.74 22.44
C ALA A 32 -11.03 3.30 23.53
N SER A 33 -9.92 4.04 23.72
CA SER A 33 -8.90 3.74 24.74
C SER A 33 -9.39 3.90 26.19
N ALA A 34 -10.57 4.51 26.40
CA ALA A 34 -11.21 4.62 27.70
C ALA A 34 -11.83 3.29 28.18
N ALA A 35 -12.14 2.38 27.25
CA ALA A 35 -12.56 1.03 27.58
C ALA A 35 -11.34 0.12 27.78
N PRO A 36 -11.45 -0.94 28.61
CA PRO A 36 -10.40 -1.94 28.71
C PRO A 36 -10.18 -2.62 27.35
N ASP A 37 -8.91 -2.93 27.05
CA ASP A 37 -8.56 -3.65 25.83
C ASP A 37 -9.14 -5.07 25.88
N TYR A 38 -9.63 -5.57 24.74
CA TYR A 38 -10.11 -6.95 24.65
C TYR A 38 -8.99 -7.99 24.89
N ASP A 39 -7.74 -7.61 24.59
CA ASP A 39 -6.56 -8.46 24.70
C ASP A 39 -5.39 -7.69 25.34
N THR A 40 -4.61 -8.38 26.18
CA THR A 40 -3.49 -7.78 26.93
C THR A 40 -2.15 -7.78 26.18
N SER A 41 -2.08 -8.32 24.97
CA SER A 41 -0.84 -8.48 24.18
C SER A 41 -0.11 -7.17 23.97
N THR A 42 -0.82 -6.07 23.69
CA THR A 42 -0.18 -4.76 23.52
C THR A 42 0.45 -4.27 24.83
N SER A 43 -0.24 -4.38 25.96
CA SER A 43 0.35 -3.99 27.26
C SER A 43 1.57 -4.83 27.62
N LEU A 44 1.50 -6.16 27.41
CA LEU A 44 2.63 -7.07 27.66
C LEU A 44 3.81 -6.76 26.73
N PHE A 45 3.53 -6.44 25.46
CA PHE A 45 4.54 -6.05 24.49
C PHE A 45 5.32 -4.82 24.94
N PHE A 46 4.63 -3.75 25.35
CA PHE A 46 5.29 -2.54 25.83
C PHE A 46 6.07 -2.77 27.12
N HIS A 47 5.48 -3.51 28.06
CA HIS A 47 6.11 -3.87 29.34
C HIS A 47 7.43 -4.63 29.14
N ASN A 48 7.44 -5.62 28.23
CA ASN A 48 8.61 -6.45 27.98
C ASN A 48 9.69 -5.75 27.14
N LEU A 49 9.29 -4.84 26.24
CA LEU A 49 10.20 -4.21 25.28
C LEU A 49 10.82 -2.88 25.77
N TYR A 50 10.12 -2.13 26.63
CA TYR A 50 10.51 -0.77 27.05
C TYR A 50 10.53 -0.57 28.58
N SER A 51 10.52 -1.64 29.38
CA SER A 51 10.39 -1.62 30.85
C SER A 51 8.96 -1.34 31.36
N SER A 52 8.64 -1.91 32.52
CA SER A 52 7.34 -1.82 33.19
C SER A 52 7.00 -0.42 33.72
N THR A 53 8.03 0.40 33.92
CA THR A 53 7.92 1.74 34.53
C THR A 53 7.80 2.86 33.51
N THR A 54 7.97 2.55 32.22
CA THR A 54 7.98 3.56 31.16
C THR A 54 6.54 3.95 30.77
N PRO A 55 6.18 5.25 30.86
CA PRO A 55 4.85 5.70 30.48
C PRO A 55 4.68 5.63 28.96
N VAL A 56 3.73 4.81 28.50
CA VAL A 56 3.39 4.67 27.08
C VAL A 56 2.35 5.73 26.68
N PRO A 57 2.62 6.58 25.67
CA PRO A 57 1.61 7.50 25.15
C PRO A 57 0.36 6.73 24.68
N VAL A 58 -0.83 7.21 25.05
CA VAL A 58 -2.11 6.54 24.77
C VAL A 58 -2.28 6.20 23.29
N LEU A 59 -1.92 7.14 22.40
CA LEU A 59 -1.97 6.91 20.96
C LEU A 59 -0.96 5.85 20.48
N ALA A 60 0.25 5.83 21.05
CA ALA A 60 1.24 4.80 20.73
C ALA A 60 0.74 3.41 21.11
N ARG A 61 0.14 3.28 22.30
CA ARG A 61 -0.51 2.03 22.76
C ARG A 61 -1.67 1.63 21.86
N THR A 62 -2.56 2.57 21.55
CA THR A 62 -3.81 2.28 20.83
C THR A 62 -3.58 1.98 19.35
N LEU A 63 -2.61 2.65 18.73
CA LEU A 63 -2.30 2.49 17.31
C LEU A 63 -1.28 1.38 17.03
N THR A 64 -0.64 0.79 18.04
CA THR A 64 0.31 -0.31 17.87
C THR A 64 -0.32 -1.63 18.30
N ARG A 65 -1.14 -2.19 17.41
CA ARG A 65 -1.90 -3.44 17.62
C ARG A 65 -1.80 -4.35 16.42
N TRP A 66 -2.07 -5.64 16.64
CA TRP A 66 -2.04 -6.67 15.61
C TRP A 66 -0.68 -6.68 14.88
N ASP A 67 -0.69 -6.63 13.54
CA ASP A 67 0.51 -6.68 12.71
C ASP A 67 1.53 -5.57 13.02
N ALA A 68 1.09 -4.42 13.55
CA ALA A 68 1.98 -3.32 13.94
C ALA A 68 2.99 -3.75 15.02
N LEU A 69 2.63 -4.72 15.86
CA LEU A 69 3.53 -5.25 16.89
C LEU A 69 4.78 -5.85 16.25
N TYR A 70 4.64 -6.64 15.17
CA TYR A 70 5.77 -7.23 14.47
C TYR A 70 6.67 -6.18 13.82
N TYR A 71 6.08 -5.13 13.23
CA TYR A 71 6.86 -4.05 12.61
C TYR A 71 7.70 -3.28 13.64
N VAL A 72 7.09 -2.92 14.78
CA VAL A 72 7.76 -2.21 15.87
C VAL A 72 8.79 -3.11 16.56
N HIS A 73 8.46 -4.37 16.80
CA HIS A 73 9.37 -5.36 17.41
C HIS A 73 10.66 -5.48 16.59
N ALA A 74 10.51 -5.73 15.29
CA ALA A 74 11.68 -5.88 14.41
C ALA A 74 12.46 -4.57 14.24
N ALA A 75 11.79 -3.40 14.30
CA ALA A 75 12.47 -2.12 14.25
C ALA A 75 13.34 -1.89 15.50
N ARG A 76 12.83 -2.28 16.67
CA ARG A 76 13.51 -2.15 17.95
C ARG A 76 14.73 -3.07 18.05
N LEU A 77 14.57 -4.33 17.66
CA LEU A 77 15.64 -5.32 17.70
C LEU A 77 16.65 -5.17 16.56
N GLY A 78 16.33 -4.39 15.52
CA GLY A 78 17.17 -4.25 14.32
C GLY A 78 17.09 -5.44 13.36
N GLY A 79 16.14 -6.37 13.58
CA GLY A 79 15.99 -7.58 12.80
C GLY A 79 14.79 -8.41 13.26
N LYS A 80 14.53 -9.51 12.57
CA LYS A 80 13.47 -10.45 12.93
C LYS A 80 14.03 -11.54 13.81
N LEU A 81 13.29 -11.88 14.86
CA LEU A 81 13.69 -12.92 15.81
C LEU A 81 13.12 -14.28 15.40
N TYR A 82 11.86 -14.31 14.94
CA TYR A 82 11.18 -15.56 14.64
C TYR A 82 10.85 -15.72 13.15
N GLU A 83 10.77 -16.97 12.68
CA GLU A 83 10.51 -17.31 11.28
C GLU A 83 9.14 -16.77 10.81
N GLN A 84 8.10 -16.84 11.65
CA GLN A 84 6.77 -16.35 11.31
C GLN A 84 6.73 -14.83 11.06
N GLU A 85 7.66 -14.05 11.64
CA GLU A 85 7.73 -12.60 11.40
C GLU A 85 8.08 -12.28 9.93
N TRP A 86 8.55 -13.27 9.16
CA TRP A 86 8.80 -13.16 7.72
C TRP A 86 7.54 -12.97 6.86
N ALA A 87 6.34 -13.13 7.43
CA ALA A 87 5.09 -12.69 6.81
C ALA A 87 4.99 -11.16 6.69
N PHE A 88 5.60 -10.41 7.61
CA PHE A 88 5.54 -8.94 7.65
C PHE A 88 6.76 -8.34 6.96
N SER A 89 6.64 -7.26 6.20
CA SER A 89 7.80 -6.74 5.46
C SER A 89 8.93 -6.24 6.37
N THR A 90 10.19 -6.54 6.01
CA THR A 90 11.38 -5.97 6.67
C THR A 90 11.59 -4.50 6.34
N ALA A 91 10.97 -3.98 5.27
CA ALA A 91 11.23 -2.63 4.77
C ALA A 91 10.74 -1.55 5.75
N LEU A 92 9.54 -1.72 6.31
CA LEU A 92 8.98 -0.76 7.26
C LEU A 92 9.79 -0.73 8.56
N SER A 93 10.09 -1.90 9.12
CA SER A 93 10.90 -2.00 10.34
C SER A 93 12.29 -1.40 10.15
N ALA A 94 12.94 -1.65 9.01
CA ALA A 94 14.24 -1.07 8.70
C ALA A 94 14.16 0.46 8.51
N LEU A 95 13.09 0.99 7.93
CA LEU A 95 12.86 2.43 7.82
C LEU A 95 12.72 3.06 9.21
N ILE A 96 11.88 2.49 10.07
CA ILE A 96 11.68 2.97 11.45
C ILE A 96 13.00 2.90 12.24
N ALA A 97 13.74 1.80 12.14
CA ALA A 97 15.04 1.64 12.81
C ALA A 97 16.07 2.69 12.35
N LYS A 98 16.14 2.98 11.04
CA LYS A 98 17.02 4.02 10.50
C LYS A 98 16.63 5.42 10.98
N LEU A 99 15.33 5.73 10.98
CA LEU A 99 14.82 7.01 11.49
C LEU A 99 15.11 7.16 12.98
N ARG A 100 14.93 6.09 13.77
CA ARG A 100 15.32 6.06 15.18
C ARG A 100 16.82 6.32 15.34
N HIS A 101 17.67 5.62 14.59
CA HIS A 101 19.12 5.81 14.68
C HIS A 101 19.54 7.26 14.36
N GLY A 102 18.96 7.86 13.31
CA GLY A 102 19.21 9.26 12.94
C GLY A 102 18.65 10.27 13.95
N LEU A 103 17.51 9.99 14.59
CA LEU A 103 16.99 10.83 15.67
C LEU A 103 17.88 10.72 16.92
N CYS A 104 18.24 9.50 17.29
CA CYS A 104 19.00 9.25 18.52
C CYS A 104 20.49 9.63 18.42
N SER A 105 21.01 9.85 17.21
CA SER A 105 22.33 10.46 17.03
C SER A 105 22.34 11.97 17.27
N THR A 106 21.17 12.63 17.20
CA THR A 106 21.01 14.07 17.42
C THR A 106 20.42 14.41 18.79
N VAL A 107 19.56 13.52 19.32
CA VAL A 107 18.92 13.64 20.64
C VAL A 107 19.29 12.40 21.45
N VAL A 108 19.73 12.56 22.70
CA VAL A 108 20.00 11.42 23.59
C VAL A 108 18.71 10.65 23.86
N CYS A 109 18.48 9.56 23.12
CA CYS A 109 17.42 8.61 23.41
C CYS A 109 17.87 7.69 24.52
N ARG A 110 17.08 7.59 25.60
CA ARG A 110 17.23 6.48 26.56
C ARG A 110 16.79 5.19 25.89
N ASP A 111 17.34 4.06 26.32
CA ASP A 111 16.92 2.77 25.78
C ASP A 111 15.41 2.59 25.97
N ASP A 112 14.85 2.90 27.14
CA ASP A 112 13.41 2.78 27.39
C ASP A 112 12.51 3.75 26.60
N SER A 113 13.05 4.59 25.71
CA SER A 113 12.24 5.56 24.95
C SER A 113 11.36 4.87 23.90
N ILE A 114 10.08 5.23 23.87
CA ILE A 114 9.07 4.65 22.96
C ILE A 114 9.06 5.42 21.64
N VAL A 115 10.14 5.31 20.89
CA VAL A 115 10.37 6.12 19.69
C VAL A 115 9.79 5.44 18.44
N GLU A 116 9.95 4.13 18.35
CA GLU A 116 9.64 3.30 17.18
C GLU A 116 8.15 3.32 16.82
N PRO A 117 7.21 3.17 17.77
CA PRO A 117 5.77 3.31 17.49
C PRO A 117 5.39 4.70 16.98
N LEU A 118 5.94 5.76 17.60
CA LEU A 118 5.64 7.14 17.24
C LEU A 118 6.17 7.48 15.84
N LEU A 119 7.39 7.01 15.52
CA LEU A 119 7.93 7.11 14.17
C LEU A 119 7.11 6.32 13.17
N GLY A 120 6.61 5.14 13.53
CA GLY A 120 5.71 4.35 12.68
C GLY A 120 4.41 5.10 12.35
N ILE A 121 3.77 5.70 13.35
CA ILE A 121 2.57 6.54 13.18
C ILE A 121 2.87 7.74 12.26
N LEU A 122 3.99 8.43 12.52
CA LEU A 122 4.43 9.57 11.71
C LEU A 122 4.67 9.17 10.24
N VAL A 123 5.39 8.07 10.02
CA VAL A 123 5.66 7.53 8.67
C VAL A 123 4.35 7.23 7.96
N SER A 124 3.36 6.63 8.63
CA SER A 124 2.06 6.34 8.03
C SER A 124 1.29 7.60 7.64
N HIS A 125 1.23 8.61 8.51
CA HIS A 125 0.54 9.88 8.20
C HIS A 125 1.24 10.65 7.07
N VAL A 126 2.55 10.79 7.12
CA VAL A 126 3.32 11.49 6.08
C VAL A 126 3.17 10.75 4.74
N SER A 127 3.30 9.43 4.74
CA SER A 127 3.14 8.60 3.54
C SER A 127 1.73 8.75 2.95
N HIS A 128 0.69 8.71 3.78
CA HIS A 128 -0.69 8.87 3.30
C HIS A 128 -0.96 10.28 2.76
N LEU A 129 -0.37 11.33 3.32
CA LEU A 129 -0.50 12.67 2.77
C LEU A 129 0.18 12.79 1.40
N ILE A 130 1.39 12.22 1.27
CA ILE A 130 2.12 12.20 -0.01
C ILE A 130 1.33 11.41 -1.07
N SER A 131 0.73 10.26 -0.71
CA SER A 131 -0.10 9.49 -1.65
C SER A 131 -1.32 10.29 -2.13
N VAL A 132 -1.98 11.04 -1.25
CA VAL A 132 -3.11 11.92 -1.62
C VAL A 132 -2.68 12.97 -2.65
N VAL A 133 -1.52 13.60 -2.45
CA VAL A 133 -0.97 14.59 -3.39
C VAL A 133 -0.54 13.92 -4.70
N ALA A 134 0.13 12.76 -4.65
CA ALA A 134 0.51 12.02 -5.83
C ALA A 134 -0.71 11.61 -6.67
N LEU A 135 -1.79 11.13 -6.04
CA LEU A 135 -3.04 10.80 -6.72
C LEU A 135 -3.66 12.05 -7.39
N TYR A 136 -3.61 13.21 -6.74
CA TYR A 136 -4.10 14.46 -7.31
C TYR A 136 -3.30 14.83 -8.57
N GLN A 137 -1.97 14.74 -8.50
CA GLN A 137 -1.09 15.08 -9.62
C GLN A 137 -1.26 14.10 -10.79
N LEU A 138 -1.29 12.79 -10.51
CA LEU A 138 -1.51 11.77 -11.53
C LEU A 138 -2.86 11.98 -12.23
N THR A 139 -3.92 12.14 -11.45
CA THR A 139 -5.27 12.29 -12.01
C THR A 139 -5.38 13.56 -12.83
N SER A 140 -4.77 14.66 -12.37
CA SER A 140 -4.71 15.92 -13.12
C SER A 140 -3.95 15.78 -14.44
N LEU A 141 -2.83 15.04 -14.44
CA LEU A 141 -2.02 14.77 -15.63
C LEU A 141 -2.81 13.98 -16.69
N LEU A 142 -3.51 12.92 -16.27
CA LEU A 142 -4.23 12.03 -17.18
C LEU A 142 -5.53 12.65 -17.71
N SER A 143 -6.30 13.31 -16.84
CA SER A 143 -7.66 13.75 -17.16
C SER A 143 -7.77 15.19 -17.62
N ARG A 144 -6.79 16.04 -17.26
CA ARG A 144 -6.86 17.51 -17.33
C ARG A 144 -8.07 18.11 -16.60
N ASP A 145 -8.68 17.37 -15.68
CA ASP A 145 -9.85 17.76 -14.90
C ASP A 145 -9.48 17.86 -13.42
N ARG A 146 -9.27 19.11 -12.96
CA ARG A 146 -8.87 19.38 -11.57
C ARG A 146 -9.96 18.98 -10.57
N ARG A 147 -11.24 19.03 -10.95
CA ARG A 147 -12.34 18.64 -10.06
C ARG A 147 -12.34 17.13 -9.87
N PHE A 148 -12.19 16.38 -10.96
CA PHE A 148 -12.06 14.93 -10.90
C PHE A 148 -10.85 14.50 -10.06
N ALA A 149 -9.69 15.14 -10.27
CA ALA A 149 -8.50 14.89 -9.47
C ALA A 149 -8.71 15.16 -7.97
N PHE A 150 -9.34 16.28 -7.64
CA PHE A 150 -9.65 16.63 -6.25
C PHE A 150 -10.59 15.60 -5.60
N VAL A 151 -11.70 15.23 -6.27
CA VAL A 151 -12.67 14.26 -5.75
C VAL A 151 -12.02 12.88 -5.54
N ALA A 152 -11.22 12.40 -6.50
CA ALA A 152 -10.50 11.13 -6.36
C ALA A 152 -9.53 11.14 -5.16
N SER A 153 -8.80 12.24 -4.96
CA SER A 153 -7.92 12.41 -3.79
C SER A 153 -8.67 12.47 -2.47
N VAL A 154 -9.84 13.11 -2.41
CA VAL A 154 -10.68 13.11 -1.20
C VAL A 154 -11.17 11.70 -0.87
N LEU A 155 -11.56 10.90 -1.87
CA LEU A 155 -11.93 9.50 -1.64
C LEU A 155 -10.77 8.69 -1.05
N HIS A 156 -9.53 8.95 -1.48
CA HIS A 156 -8.37 8.31 -0.88
C HIS A 156 -8.14 8.74 0.58
N ILE A 157 -8.36 10.02 0.91
CA ILE A 157 -8.30 10.50 2.31
C ILE A 157 -9.23 9.67 3.19
N VAL A 158 -10.49 9.47 2.77
CA VAL A 158 -11.52 8.73 3.52
C VAL A 158 -11.54 7.23 3.24
N SER A 159 -10.40 6.66 2.82
CA SER A 159 -10.26 5.23 2.52
C SER A 159 -10.80 4.33 3.65
N PRO A 160 -11.50 3.22 3.33
CA PRO A 160 -12.01 2.28 4.32
C PRO A 160 -10.91 1.59 5.15
N ALA A 161 -9.65 1.69 4.73
CA ALA A 161 -8.51 1.22 5.50
C ALA A 161 -8.34 1.97 6.85
N GLY A 162 -8.96 3.15 7.03
CA GLY A 162 -9.15 3.76 8.35
C GLY A 162 -7.86 3.91 9.17
N LEU A 163 -7.86 3.33 10.38
CA LEU A 163 -6.72 3.39 11.29
C LEU A 163 -5.47 2.64 10.80
N PHE A 164 -5.58 1.69 9.86
CA PHE A 164 -4.40 1.09 9.25
C PHE A 164 -3.53 2.11 8.50
N LEU A 165 -4.11 3.23 8.04
CA LEU A 165 -3.38 4.35 7.44
C LEU A 165 -2.89 5.40 8.47
N SER A 166 -2.99 5.08 9.76
CA SER A 166 -2.55 5.91 10.89
C SER A 166 -1.65 5.13 11.85
N SER A 167 -1.68 3.81 11.80
CA SER A 167 -0.88 2.90 12.62
C SER A 167 0.44 2.51 11.93
N PRO A 168 1.43 1.92 12.64
CA PRO A 168 2.69 1.41 12.08
C PRO A 168 2.51 0.22 11.12
N TYR A 169 1.94 0.48 9.95
CA TYR A 169 1.54 -0.48 8.94
C TYR A 169 2.16 -0.11 7.58
N ALA A 170 2.39 -1.12 6.74
CA ALA A 170 3.04 -0.93 5.45
C ALA A 170 2.12 -0.31 4.39
N GLU A 171 0.81 -0.29 4.62
CA GLU A 171 -0.24 0.10 3.69
C GLU A 171 -0.08 1.56 3.22
N ALA A 172 0.14 2.50 4.14
CA ALA A 172 0.30 3.90 3.79
C ALA A 172 1.57 4.16 2.98
N THR A 173 2.70 3.55 3.37
CA THR A 173 3.97 3.69 2.64
C THR A 173 3.92 2.99 1.28
N PHE A 174 3.25 1.84 1.20
CA PHE A 174 2.99 1.16 -0.07
C PHE A 174 2.17 2.02 -1.03
N ALA A 175 1.08 2.64 -0.55
CA ALA A 175 0.26 3.54 -1.35
C ALA A 175 1.05 4.77 -1.81
N CYS A 176 1.82 5.39 -0.92
CA CYS A 176 2.72 6.51 -1.22
C CYS A 176 3.67 6.18 -2.38
N LEU A 177 4.47 5.13 -2.22
CA LEU A 177 5.48 4.77 -3.21
C LEU A 177 4.83 4.33 -4.52
N SER A 178 3.74 3.56 -4.47
CA SER A 178 3.03 3.12 -5.67
C SER A 178 2.45 4.29 -6.45
N PHE A 179 1.84 5.28 -5.79
CA PHE A 179 1.22 6.41 -6.47
C PHE A 179 2.27 7.38 -7.02
N VAL A 180 3.38 7.59 -6.30
CA VAL A 180 4.53 8.34 -6.82
C VAL A 180 5.13 7.64 -8.03
N ALA A 181 5.33 6.32 -7.97
CA ALA A 181 5.85 5.56 -9.10
C ALA A 181 4.89 5.59 -10.30
N SER A 182 3.58 5.52 -10.08
CA SER A 182 2.57 5.74 -11.12
C SER A 182 2.65 7.14 -11.74
N CYS A 183 2.90 8.19 -10.95
CA CYS A 183 3.15 9.54 -11.47
C CYS A 183 4.39 9.59 -12.36
N LEU A 184 5.51 9.05 -11.88
CA LEU A 184 6.76 9.01 -12.64
C LEU A 184 6.59 8.24 -13.96
N PHE A 185 5.90 7.11 -13.92
CA PHE A 185 5.62 6.31 -15.11
C PHE A 185 4.73 7.08 -16.09
N ALA A 186 3.66 7.72 -15.63
CA ALA A 186 2.80 8.52 -16.49
C ALA A 186 3.54 9.75 -17.08
N LEU A 187 4.42 10.40 -16.31
CA LEU A 187 5.25 11.49 -16.81
C LEU A 187 6.16 11.04 -17.96
N SER A 188 6.59 9.78 -17.99
CA SER A 188 7.38 9.26 -19.11
C SER A 188 6.63 9.35 -20.45
N TYR A 189 5.31 9.23 -20.45
CA TYR A 189 4.46 9.39 -21.65
C TYR A 189 4.18 10.84 -22.05
N ALA A 190 4.53 11.79 -21.19
CA ALA A 190 4.47 13.22 -21.50
C ALA A 190 5.80 13.75 -22.05
N GLN A 191 6.90 12.98 -21.96
CA GLN A 191 8.21 13.39 -22.44
C GLN A 191 8.35 13.22 -23.95
N SER A 192 8.93 14.21 -24.61
CA SER A 192 9.22 14.17 -26.06
C SER A 192 10.58 13.54 -26.37
N ASP A 193 11.52 13.57 -25.41
CA ASP A 193 12.87 13.04 -25.58
C ASP A 193 13.00 11.60 -25.06
N SER A 194 13.81 10.78 -25.73
CA SER A 194 13.98 9.37 -25.37
C SER A 194 14.72 9.20 -24.04
N SER A 195 15.69 10.07 -23.74
CA SER A 195 16.47 10.07 -22.50
C SER A 195 15.61 10.42 -21.28
N GLY A 196 14.88 11.54 -21.32
CA GLY A 196 13.96 11.95 -20.27
C GLY A 196 12.89 10.89 -20.01
N ARG A 197 12.30 10.31 -21.05
CA ARG A 197 11.39 9.16 -20.91
C ARG A 197 12.05 7.99 -20.17
N ASN A 198 13.25 7.56 -20.59
CA ASN A 198 13.96 6.42 -19.98
C ASN A 198 14.25 6.67 -18.49
N VAL A 199 14.66 7.89 -18.10
CA VAL A 199 14.90 8.26 -16.70
C VAL A 199 13.63 8.12 -15.86
N HIS A 200 12.49 8.58 -16.38
CA HIS A 200 11.21 8.45 -15.69
C HIS A 200 10.77 7.00 -15.54
N VAL A 201 10.94 6.17 -16.58
CA VAL A 201 10.63 4.72 -16.54
C VAL A 201 11.50 4.01 -15.51
N LEU A 202 12.82 4.24 -15.52
CA LEU A 202 13.74 3.61 -14.56
C LEU A 202 13.46 4.07 -13.12
N SER A 203 13.18 5.36 -12.93
CA SER A 203 12.81 5.93 -11.63
C SER A 203 11.51 5.33 -11.12
N ALA A 204 10.50 5.17 -11.98
CA ALA A 204 9.26 4.48 -11.64
C ALA A 204 9.52 3.02 -11.24
N GLY A 205 10.39 2.30 -11.97
CA GLY A 205 10.75 0.92 -11.67
C GLY A 205 11.45 0.77 -10.31
N ALA A 206 12.37 1.68 -9.99
CA ALA A 206 13.04 1.72 -8.69
C ALA A 206 12.06 1.98 -7.54
N VAL A 207 11.17 2.97 -7.69
CA VAL A 207 10.19 3.32 -6.64
C VAL A 207 9.13 2.22 -6.50
N PHE A 208 8.66 1.60 -7.59
CA PHE A 208 7.79 0.42 -7.51
C PHE A 208 8.49 -0.78 -6.89
N GLY A 209 9.78 -1.01 -7.18
CA GLY A 209 10.58 -2.03 -6.49
C GLY A 209 10.65 -1.79 -4.99
N LEU A 210 10.83 -0.54 -4.56
CA LEU A 210 10.75 -0.18 -3.15
C LEU A 210 9.34 -0.44 -2.59
N ALA A 211 8.27 -0.06 -3.30
CA ALA A 211 6.90 -0.34 -2.89
C ALA A 211 6.65 -1.85 -2.71
N THR A 212 7.09 -2.67 -3.67
CA THR A 212 7.00 -4.14 -3.62
C THR A 212 7.73 -4.72 -2.41
N ARG A 213 8.84 -4.09 -1.98
CA ARG A 213 9.53 -4.48 -0.75
C ARG A 213 8.67 -4.26 0.50
N PHE A 214 7.87 -3.19 0.56
CA PHE A 214 6.91 -2.96 1.64
C PHE A 214 5.75 -3.95 1.60
N ARG A 215 5.26 -4.29 0.40
CA ARG A 215 4.23 -5.32 0.22
C ARG A 215 4.37 -6.06 -1.11
N SER A 216 4.38 -7.39 -1.06
CA SER A 216 4.58 -8.26 -2.22
C SER A 216 3.50 -8.11 -3.30
N ASN A 217 2.29 -7.67 -2.95
CA ASN A 217 1.23 -7.35 -3.93
C ASN A 217 1.63 -6.22 -4.89
N GLY A 218 2.67 -5.44 -4.58
CA GLY A 218 3.28 -4.48 -5.52
C GLY A 218 3.85 -5.10 -6.78
N LEU A 219 4.13 -6.41 -6.78
CA LEU A 219 4.64 -7.12 -7.95
C LEU A 219 3.70 -7.02 -9.17
N ALA A 220 2.38 -6.88 -8.93
CA ALA A 220 1.39 -6.68 -9.99
C ALA A 220 1.62 -5.38 -10.80
N ASN A 221 2.32 -4.39 -10.25
CA ASN A 221 2.71 -3.17 -10.98
C ASN A 221 3.80 -3.44 -12.03
N GLY A 222 4.49 -4.59 -11.97
CA GLY A 222 5.41 -5.05 -13.01
C GLY A 222 4.74 -5.21 -14.38
N GLY A 223 3.41 -5.38 -14.40
CA GLY A 223 2.63 -5.43 -15.64
C GLY A 223 2.78 -4.16 -16.50
N LEU A 224 2.95 -2.98 -15.90
CA LEU A 224 3.20 -1.73 -16.63
C LEU A 224 4.48 -1.82 -17.46
N PHE A 225 5.54 -2.36 -16.85
CA PHE A 225 6.85 -2.52 -17.49
C PHE A 225 6.83 -3.61 -18.56
N ALA A 226 6.11 -4.70 -18.32
CA ALA A 226 5.96 -5.77 -19.31
C ALA A 226 5.24 -5.26 -20.58
N VAL A 227 4.12 -4.56 -20.41
CA VAL A 227 3.36 -3.98 -21.53
C VAL A 227 4.18 -2.92 -22.27
N GLU A 228 4.88 -2.06 -21.54
CA GLU A 228 5.75 -1.04 -22.15
C GLU A 228 6.94 -1.66 -22.90
N ALA A 229 7.55 -2.72 -22.36
CA ALA A 229 8.63 -3.45 -23.04
C ALA A 229 8.15 -4.08 -24.34
N LEU A 230 6.96 -4.71 -24.36
CA LEU A 230 6.36 -5.26 -25.57
C LEU A 230 6.05 -4.17 -26.61
N ARG A 231 5.53 -3.02 -26.17
CA ARG A 231 5.25 -1.87 -27.03
C ARG A 231 6.54 -1.32 -27.66
N CYS A 232 7.59 -1.14 -26.86
CA CYS A 232 8.90 -0.70 -27.35
C CYS A 232 9.54 -1.73 -28.28
N ALA A 233 9.40 -3.03 -27.98
CA ALA A 233 9.89 -4.10 -28.84
C ALA A 233 9.22 -4.09 -30.22
N TYR A 234 7.88 -3.92 -30.24
CA TYR A 234 7.14 -3.78 -31.49
C TYR A 234 7.59 -2.56 -32.30
N ALA A 235 7.76 -1.40 -31.65
CA ALA A 235 8.26 -0.19 -32.32
C ALA A 235 9.69 -0.34 -32.87
N PHE A 236 10.56 -1.05 -32.15
CA PHE A 236 11.91 -1.37 -32.62
C PHE A 236 11.91 -2.28 -33.85
N LEU A 237 11.03 -3.29 -33.89
CA LEU A 237 10.90 -4.18 -35.05
C LEU A 237 10.45 -3.41 -36.31
N GLN A 238 9.67 -2.34 -36.15
CA GLN A 238 9.28 -1.48 -37.26
C GLN A 238 10.39 -0.51 -37.71
N SER A 239 11.21 -0.03 -36.78
CA SER A 239 12.24 0.99 -37.05
C SER A 239 13.43 0.84 -36.10
N PRO A 240 14.37 -0.07 -36.42
CA PRO A 240 15.49 -0.38 -35.55
C PRO A 240 16.49 0.78 -35.52
N SER A 241 16.82 1.24 -34.31
CA SER A 241 17.85 2.25 -34.07
C SER A 241 18.46 2.07 -32.68
N LEU A 242 19.64 2.65 -32.43
CA LEU A 242 20.26 2.61 -31.09
C LEU A 242 19.37 3.27 -30.03
N SER A 243 18.72 4.38 -30.39
CA SER A 243 17.75 5.05 -29.51
C SER A 243 16.57 4.12 -29.19
N SER A 244 16.01 3.46 -30.22
CA SER A 244 14.94 2.47 -30.07
C SER A 244 15.37 1.28 -29.19
N LEU A 245 16.62 0.82 -29.29
CA LEU A 245 17.15 -0.24 -28.43
C LEU A 245 17.20 0.18 -26.96
N LEU A 246 17.73 1.39 -26.67
CA LEU A 246 17.75 1.94 -25.31
C LEU A 246 16.33 2.13 -24.75
N THR A 247 15.36 2.46 -25.61
CA THR A 247 13.96 2.57 -25.19
C THR A 247 13.36 1.25 -24.72
N ILE A 248 13.79 0.11 -25.25
CA ILE A 248 13.37 -1.24 -24.82
C ILE A 248 14.06 -1.64 -23.51
N ILE A 249 15.35 -1.32 -23.35
CA ILE A 249 16.12 -1.71 -22.17
C ILE A 249 15.55 -1.07 -20.90
N SER A 250 15.09 0.19 -20.99
CA SER A 250 14.57 0.91 -19.82
C SER A 250 13.37 0.24 -19.12
N PRO A 251 12.28 -0.19 -19.78
CA PRO A 251 11.19 -0.90 -19.12
C PRO A 251 11.61 -2.30 -18.64
N VAL A 252 12.52 -3.00 -19.34
CA VAL A 252 13.03 -4.30 -18.88
C VAL A 252 13.76 -4.15 -17.54
N ILE A 253 14.71 -3.22 -17.45
CA ILE A 253 15.40 -2.92 -16.18
C ILE A 253 14.40 -2.45 -15.14
N GLY A 254 13.46 -1.57 -15.50
CA GLY A 254 12.39 -1.12 -14.61
C GLY A 254 11.58 -2.27 -14.00
N GLY A 255 11.18 -3.26 -14.82
CA GLY A 255 10.47 -4.45 -14.37
C GLY A 255 11.31 -5.36 -13.46
N LEU A 256 12.61 -5.52 -13.76
CA LEU A 256 13.55 -6.23 -12.89
C LEU A 256 13.71 -5.55 -11.53
N LEU A 257 13.73 -4.22 -11.50
CA LEU A 257 13.73 -3.45 -10.24
C LEU A 257 12.45 -3.71 -9.44
N VAL A 258 11.27 -3.79 -10.08
CA VAL A 258 10.03 -4.18 -9.40
C VAL A 258 10.15 -5.59 -8.79
N ALA A 259 10.63 -6.56 -9.57
CA ALA A 259 10.80 -7.94 -9.11
C ALA A 259 11.82 -8.06 -7.96
N SER A 260 12.88 -7.26 -7.98
CA SER A 260 13.90 -7.23 -6.93
C SER A 260 13.31 -6.90 -5.54
N GLY A 261 12.23 -6.11 -5.49
CA GLY A 261 11.51 -5.79 -4.27
C GLY A 261 10.99 -7.02 -3.51
N SER A 262 10.61 -8.09 -4.24
CA SER A 262 10.19 -9.38 -3.66
C SER A 262 11.35 -10.36 -3.53
N ILE A 263 12.28 -10.38 -4.48
CA ILE A 263 13.39 -11.37 -4.52
C ILE A 263 14.42 -11.10 -3.42
N VAL A 264 14.82 -9.84 -3.19
CA VAL A 264 15.89 -9.51 -2.24
C VAL A 264 15.55 -9.93 -0.79
N PRO A 265 14.34 -9.65 -0.25
CA PRO A 265 13.96 -10.15 1.07
C PRO A 265 13.98 -11.69 1.17
N GLN A 266 13.54 -12.38 0.12
CA GLN A 266 13.51 -13.85 0.08
C GLN A 266 14.93 -14.44 0.05
N ALA A 267 15.83 -13.86 -0.75
CA ALA A 267 17.23 -14.26 -0.79
C ALA A 267 17.93 -14.02 0.55
N ARG A 268 17.61 -12.91 1.23
CA ARG A 268 18.14 -12.65 2.57
C ARG A 268 17.66 -13.69 3.59
N ALA A 269 16.38 -14.05 3.57
CA ALA A 269 15.86 -15.12 4.42
C ALA A 269 16.54 -16.45 4.14
N TRP A 270 16.69 -16.81 2.86
CA TRP A 270 17.36 -18.03 2.44
C TRP A 270 18.80 -18.10 2.98
N SER A 271 19.56 -16.99 2.90
CA SER A 271 20.92 -16.95 3.45
C SER A 271 20.99 -17.16 4.97
N ILE A 272 19.89 -16.92 5.69
CA ILE A 272 19.81 -17.08 7.15
C ILE A 272 19.41 -18.53 7.49
N TYR A 273 18.33 -19.04 6.89
CA TYR A 273 17.72 -20.31 7.28
C TYR A 273 18.19 -21.54 6.49
N CYS A 274 18.76 -21.34 5.30
CA CYS A 274 19.12 -22.43 4.40
C CYS A 274 20.64 -22.59 4.22
N SER A 275 21.46 -21.71 4.80
CA SER A 275 22.91 -21.84 4.77
C SER A 275 23.38 -22.81 5.87
N PRO A 276 24.11 -23.89 5.54
CA PRO A 276 24.62 -24.85 6.54
C PRO A 276 25.53 -24.20 7.60
N GLU A 277 26.19 -23.10 7.24
CA GLU A 277 27.13 -22.37 8.09
C GLU A 277 26.48 -21.73 9.33
N ASN A 278 25.16 -21.52 9.31
CA ASN A 278 24.44 -20.88 10.42
C ASN A 278 24.00 -21.86 11.52
N GLY A 279 24.30 -23.16 11.39
CA GLY A 279 23.99 -24.17 12.40
C GLY A 279 22.50 -24.48 12.58
N PHE A 280 21.64 -24.10 11.63
CA PHE A 280 20.22 -24.46 11.61
C PHE A 280 19.99 -25.75 10.83
N ASP A 281 19.08 -26.58 11.32
CA ASP A 281 18.54 -27.68 10.51
C ASP A 281 17.84 -27.11 9.26
N PRO A 282 18.09 -27.67 8.07
CA PRO A 282 17.53 -27.14 6.83
C PRO A 282 16.01 -27.18 6.87
N ARG A 283 15.38 -26.00 6.74
CA ARG A 283 13.92 -25.89 6.74
C ARG A 283 13.33 -26.54 5.49
N PRO A 284 12.10 -27.09 5.54
CA PRO A 284 11.50 -27.83 4.41
C PRO A 284 11.40 -27.00 3.11
N TRP A 285 11.27 -25.68 3.23
CA TRP A 285 11.15 -24.79 2.08
C TRP A 285 12.49 -24.50 1.38
N CYS A 286 13.63 -24.86 1.99
CA CYS A 286 14.95 -24.70 1.39
C CYS A 286 15.18 -25.64 0.20
N SER A 287 14.52 -26.80 0.16
CA SER A 287 14.64 -27.80 -0.91
C SER A 287 13.61 -27.67 -2.03
N ASN A 288 12.68 -26.71 -1.93
CA ASN A 288 11.70 -26.44 -2.97
C ASN A 288 12.35 -25.90 -4.25
N THR A 289 11.79 -26.22 -5.42
CA THR A 289 12.28 -25.72 -6.73
C THR A 289 12.39 -24.19 -6.77
N ILE A 290 11.44 -23.51 -6.13
CA ILE A 290 11.50 -22.07 -5.88
C ILE A 290 11.38 -21.88 -4.36
N PRO A 291 12.52 -21.72 -3.65
CA PRO A 291 12.48 -21.54 -2.20
C PRO A 291 11.87 -20.19 -1.85
N SER A 292 10.93 -20.19 -0.90
CA SER A 292 10.17 -19.00 -0.51
C SER A 292 9.78 -19.09 0.96
N ILE A 293 10.46 -18.31 1.81
CA ILE A 293 10.05 -18.20 3.21
C ILE A 293 8.65 -17.63 3.32
N TYR A 294 8.29 -16.67 2.45
CA TYR A 294 6.96 -16.05 2.50
C TYR A 294 5.86 -17.09 2.26
N SER A 295 5.99 -17.91 1.21
CA SER A 295 5.02 -18.95 0.89
C SER A 295 4.94 -20.00 2.00
N PHE A 296 6.10 -20.44 2.51
CA PHE A 296 6.16 -21.38 3.62
C PHE A 296 5.47 -20.83 4.86
N VAL A 297 5.75 -19.58 5.22
CA VAL A 297 5.20 -18.95 6.41
C VAL A 297 3.68 -18.79 6.29
N GLN A 298 3.21 -18.31 5.14
CA GLN A 298 1.78 -18.19 4.83
C GLN A 298 1.05 -19.53 4.98
N GLU A 299 1.62 -20.61 4.45
CA GLU A 299 1.06 -21.95 4.54
C GLU A 299 1.15 -22.55 5.96
N HIS A 300 2.34 -22.55 6.55
CA HIS A 300 2.64 -23.29 7.77
C HIS A 300 2.05 -22.64 9.03
N TYR A 301 2.16 -21.32 9.17
CA TYR A 301 1.73 -20.60 10.37
C TYR A 301 0.33 -19.99 10.24
N TRP A 302 -0.10 -19.69 9.02
CA TRP A 302 -1.38 -18.99 8.76
C TRP A 302 -2.39 -19.81 7.94
N ASN A 303 -2.05 -21.02 7.48
CA ASN A 303 -2.91 -21.85 6.64
C ASN A 303 -3.46 -21.15 5.38
N VAL A 304 -2.68 -20.22 4.84
CA VAL A 304 -3.01 -19.48 3.61
C VAL A 304 -2.57 -20.31 2.40
N GLY A 305 -3.45 -20.40 1.41
CA GLY A 305 -3.19 -21.12 0.15
C GLY A 305 -4.40 -21.05 -0.77
N PHE A 306 -4.26 -21.63 -1.98
CA PHE A 306 -5.36 -21.65 -2.96
C PHE A 306 -6.59 -22.36 -2.37
N LEU A 307 -7.68 -21.62 -2.27
CA LEU A 307 -9.00 -21.97 -1.74
C LEU A 307 -9.01 -22.51 -0.30
N ARG A 308 -7.92 -22.46 0.45
CA ARG A 308 -7.85 -22.95 1.84
C ARG A 308 -8.76 -22.18 2.79
N TYR A 309 -9.08 -20.94 2.47
CA TYR A 309 -9.94 -20.09 3.29
C TYR A 309 -11.45 -20.34 3.07
N TRP A 310 -11.82 -21.12 2.05
CA TRP A 310 -13.22 -21.39 1.69
C TRP A 310 -13.83 -22.45 2.62
N THR A 311 -14.08 -22.05 3.86
CA THR A 311 -14.80 -22.86 4.86
C THR A 311 -16.06 -22.10 5.32
N PRO A 312 -17.15 -22.80 5.68
CA PRO A 312 -18.39 -22.14 6.09
C PRO A 312 -18.22 -21.14 7.23
N ASN A 313 -17.28 -21.38 8.14
CA ASN A 313 -16.99 -20.51 9.28
C ASN A 313 -16.45 -19.13 8.86
N GLN A 314 -15.88 -19.01 7.65
CA GLN A 314 -15.29 -17.76 7.15
C GLN A 314 -16.28 -16.92 6.32
N ILE A 315 -17.51 -17.41 6.08
CA ILE A 315 -18.55 -16.68 5.33
C ILE A 315 -18.71 -15.23 5.83
N PRO A 316 -18.76 -14.93 7.15
CA PRO A 316 -18.87 -13.55 7.62
C PRO A 316 -17.74 -12.63 7.14
N LEU A 317 -16.50 -13.14 7.03
CA LEU A 317 -15.35 -12.37 6.57
C LEU A 317 -15.36 -12.16 5.05
N PHE A 318 -15.89 -13.12 4.29
CA PHE A 318 -16.18 -12.91 2.86
C PHE A 318 -17.24 -11.82 2.67
N LEU A 319 -18.31 -11.83 3.47
CA LEU A 319 -19.34 -10.78 3.41
C LEU A 319 -18.78 -9.41 3.78
N LEU A 320 -17.88 -9.35 4.77
CA LEU A 320 -17.21 -8.12 5.17
C LEU A 320 -16.25 -7.58 4.09
N ALA A 321 -15.62 -8.46 3.33
CA ALA A 321 -14.74 -8.11 2.22
C ALA A 321 -15.49 -7.80 0.91
N ALA A 322 -16.73 -8.29 0.77
CA ALA A 322 -17.49 -8.26 -0.49
C ALA A 322 -17.67 -6.86 -1.09
N PRO A 323 -17.97 -5.78 -0.33
CA PRO A 323 -18.13 -4.45 -0.92
C PRO A 323 -16.84 -3.98 -1.61
N VAL A 324 -15.70 -4.11 -0.94
CA VAL A 324 -14.40 -3.67 -1.50
C VAL A 324 -13.98 -4.57 -2.65
N LEU A 325 -14.19 -5.89 -2.57
CA LEU A 325 -13.95 -6.80 -3.69
C LEU A 325 -14.76 -6.44 -4.92
N TYR A 326 -16.06 -6.19 -4.75
CA TYR A 326 -16.94 -5.75 -5.82
C TYR A 326 -16.42 -4.46 -6.45
N LEU A 327 -16.07 -3.46 -5.64
CA LEU A 327 -15.56 -2.18 -6.13
C LEU A 327 -14.26 -2.34 -6.93
N LEU A 328 -13.32 -3.15 -6.46
CA LEU A 328 -12.04 -3.37 -7.15
C LEU A 328 -12.21 -4.14 -8.47
N ILE A 329 -13.07 -5.16 -8.50
CA ILE A 329 -13.32 -5.96 -9.70
C ILE A 329 -14.14 -5.15 -10.71
N ALA A 330 -15.24 -4.52 -10.28
CA ALA A 330 -16.13 -3.76 -11.15
C ALA A 330 -15.42 -2.54 -11.77
N SER A 331 -14.68 -1.76 -10.97
CA SER A 331 -13.87 -0.66 -11.51
C SER A 331 -12.76 -1.16 -12.42
N GLY A 332 -12.10 -2.27 -12.08
CA GLY A 332 -11.08 -2.90 -12.91
C GLY A 332 -11.62 -3.27 -14.29
N VAL A 333 -12.72 -4.01 -14.35
CA VAL A 333 -13.37 -4.41 -15.61
C VAL A 333 -13.86 -3.18 -16.39
N LYS A 334 -14.49 -2.20 -15.72
CA LYS A 334 -15.02 -1.01 -16.38
C LYS A 334 -13.91 -0.16 -17.00
N LEU A 335 -12.79 0.06 -16.29
CA LEU A 335 -11.69 0.89 -16.76
C LEU A 335 -10.77 0.18 -17.77
N VAL A 336 -10.70 -1.15 -17.75
CA VAL A 336 -10.07 -1.92 -18.84
C VAL A 336 -10.85 -1.73 -20.15
N ARG A 337 -12.19 -1.81 -20.10
CA ARG A 337 -13.05 -1.65 -21.28
C ARG A 337 -13.14 -0.21 -21.75
N ASP A 338 -13.12 0.74 -20.81
CA ASP A 338 -13.54 2.11 -21.03
C ASP A 338 -12.56 3.12 -20.38
N PRO A 339 -11.27 3.12 -20.76
CA PRO A 339 -10.23 3.94 -20.12
C PRO A 339 -10.42 5.45 -20.33
N TRP A 340 -11.26 5.83 -21.30
CA TRP A 340 -11.64 7.23 -21.60
C TRP A 340 -12.30 7.93 -20.43
N LEU A 341 -12.94 7.18 -19.52
CA LEU A 341 -13.47 7.74 -18.27
C LEU A 341 -12.38 8.45 -17.46
N VAL A 342 -11.12 8.01 -17.53
CA VAL A 342 -10.01 8.63 -16.77
C VAL A 342 -9.18 9.53 -17.67
N SER A 343 -8.83 9.04 -18.87
CA SER A 343 -7.99 9.76 -19.83
C SER A 343 -8.78 10.05 -21.10
N PRO A 344 -9.62 11.10 -21.14
CA PRO A 344 -10.39 11.48 -22.32
C PRO A 344 -9.52 12.12 -23.42
N GLY A 345 -8.28 12.50 -23.09
CA GLY A 345 -7.36 13.13 -24.03
C GLY A 345 -6.86 12.19 -25.14
N GLU A 346 -6.17 12.76 -26.12
CA GLU A 346 -5.78 12.05 -27.34
C GLU A 346 -4.66 11.01 -27.10
N ASN A 347 -3.83 11.17 -26.06
CA ASN A 347 -2.68 10.30 -25.83
C ASN A 347 -3.09 8.83 -25.59
N PRO A 348 -2.82 7.90 -26.54
CA PRO A 348 -3.20 6.50 -26.40
C PRO A 348 -2.42 5.78 -25.29
N GLN A 349 -1.23 6.25 -24.94
CA GLN A 349 -0.39 5.61 -23.91
C GLN A 349 -0.99 5.78 -22.52
N PHE A 350 -1.61 6.92 -22.23
CA PHE A 350 -2.36 7.12 -20.98
C PHE A 350 -3.56 6.18 -20.86
N ARG A 351 -4.21 5.81 -21.97
CA ARG A 351 -5.30 4.83 -21.96
C ARG A 351 -4.78 3.44 -21.62
N VAL A 352 -3.69 2.99 -22.26
CA VAL A 352 -3.03 1.72 -21.94
C VAL A 352 -2.58 1.67 -20.48
N PHE A 353 -1.99 2.77 -19.97
CA PHE A 353 -1.61 2.90 -18.57
C PHE A 353 -2.77 2.65 -17.61
N VAL A 354 -3.92 3.31 -17.84
CA VAL A 354 -5.13 3.12 -17.03
C VAL A 354 -5.63 1.68 -17.09
N GLN A 355 -5.63 1.07 -18.29
CA GLN A 355 -6.06 -0.32 -18.47
C GLN A 355 -5.18 -1.29 -17.67
N VAL A 356 -3.85 -1.12 -17.72
CA VAL A 356 -2.93 -2.00 -16.99
C VAL A 356 -3.10 -1.85 -15.49
N LEU A 357 -3.21 -0.62 -14.96
CA LEU A 357 -3.49 -0.42 -13.53
C LEU A 357 -4.82 -1.07 -13.10
N ALA A 358 -5.86 -0.91 -13.92
CA ALA A 358 -7.18 -1.49 -13.68
C ALA A 358 -7.15 -3.04 -13.71
N ALA A 359 -6.40 -3.62 -14.66
CA ALA A 359 -6.18 -5.06 -14.74
C ALA A 359 -5.38 -5.59 -13.53
N SER A 360 -4.29 -4.93 -13.13
CA SER A 360 -3.48 -5.29 -11.97
C SER A 360 -4.30 -5.26 -10.67
N GLN A 361 -5.17 -4.26 -10.50
CA GLN A 361 -6.09 -4.19 -9.36
C GLN A 361 -7.08 -5.36 -9.35
N ALA A 362 -7.74 -5.65 -10.48
CA ALA A 362 -8.68 -6.76 -10.58
C ALA A 362 -7.99 -8.10 -10.34
N PHE A 363 -6.78 -8.28 -10.86
CA PHE A 363 -5.95 -9.46 -10.60
C PHE A 363 -5.68 -9.66 -9.11
N VAL A 364 -5.30 -8.60 -8.39
CA VAL A 364 -5.09 -8.70 -6.93
C VAL A 364 -6.38 -9.00 -6.18
N ALA A 365 -7.52 -8.44 -6.61
CA ALA A 365 -8.82 -8.75 -6.01
C ALA A 365 -9.20 -10.24 -6.20
N VAL A 366 -8.92 -10.81 -7.38
CA VAL A 366 -9.10 -12.25 -7.63
C VAL A 366 -8.18 -13.08 -6.73
N LEU A 367 -6.90 -12.70 -6.62
CA LEU A 367 -5.97 -13.36 -5.69
C LEU A 367 -6.43 -13.29 -4.23
N ALA A 368 -7.06 -12.19 -3.82
CA ALA A 368 -7.60 -12.05 -2.47
C ALA A 368 -8.75 -13.03 -2.21
N ILE A 369 -9.58 -13.30 -3.22
CA ILE A 369 -10.69 -14.27 -3.14
C ILE A 369 -10.16 -15.71 -3.12
N THR A 370 -9.13 -15.99 -3.92
CA THR A 370 -8.67 -17.38 -4.11
C THR A 370 -7.57 -17.79 -3.15
N SER A 371 -6.77 -16.87 -2.64
CA SER A 371 -5.46 -17.21 -2.08
C SER A 371 -5.06 -16.45 -0.82
N TYR A 372 -5.85 -15.49 -0.34
CA TYR A 372 -5.56 -14.74 0.90
C TYR A 372 -6.63 -15.00 1.96
N HIS A 373 -6.34 -14.58 3.20
CA HIS A 373 -7.39 -14.22 4.15
C HIS A 373 -8.14 -13.00 3.62
N VAL A 374 -9.31 -13.24 3.04
CA VAL A 374 -10.02 -12.32 2.12
C VAL A 374 -10.21 -10.91 2.67
N GLN A 375 -10.41 -10.76 3.97
CA GLN A 375 -10.61 -9.48 4.64
C GLN A 375 -9.43 -8.51 4.53
N ILE A 376 -8.23 -9.00 4.23
CA ILE A 376 -7.06 -8.15 3.99
C ILE A 376 -7.31 -7.13 2.86
N ILE A 377 -8.25 -7.42 1.95
CA ILE A 377 -8.61 -6.53 0.86
C ILE A 377 -9.07 -5.15 1.34
N ASN A 378 -9.74 -5.07 2.49
CA ASN A 378 -10.28 -3.83 3.05
C ASN A 378 -9.17 -2.84 3.42
N ARG A 379 -7.97 -3.33 3.75
CA ARG A 379 -6.78 -2.51 4.02
C ARG A 379 -5.89 -2.32 2.80
N ILE A 380 -5.64 -3.36 1.99
CA ILE A 380 -4.72 -3.24 0.84
C ILE A 380 -5.32 -2.50 -0.35
N SER A 381 -6.65 -2.41 -0.44
CA SER A 381 -7.35 -1.59 -1.45
C SER A 381 -6.90 -0.13 -1.43
N SER A 382 -6.42 0.36 -0.29
CA SER A 382 -5.88 1.71 -0.14
C SER A 382 -4.72 2.01 -1.11
N GLY A 383 -3.96 0.99 -1.51
CA GLY A 383 -2.82 1.11 -2.42
C GLY A 383 -3.15 0.99 -3.91
N TYR A 384 -4.42 0.95 -4.31
CA TYR A 384 -4.83 0.88 -5.71
C TYR A 384 -5.63 2.10 -6.13
N ILE A 385 -5.27 2.66 -7.29
CA ILE A 385 -5.83 3.91 -7.83
C ILE A 385 -7.19 3.73 -8.57
N PRO A 386 -7.36 2.72 -9.45
CA PRO A 386 -8.48 2.68 -10.40
C PRO A 386 -9.88 2.79 -9.78
N TRP A 387 -10.11 2.18 -8.62
CA TRP A 387 -11.43 2.24 -7.99
C TRP A 387 -11.79 3.65 -7.48
N TYR A 388 -10.82 4.45 -7.02
CA TYR A 388 -11.05 5.85 -6.67
C TYR A 388 -11.46 6.69 -7.89
N TRP A 389 -10.83 6.45 -9.04
CA TRP A 389 -11.21 7.10 -10.29
C TRP A 389 -12.64 6.75 -10.70
N TRP A 390 -13.02 5.48 -10.61
CA TRP A 390 -14.36 5.06 -10.98
C TRP A 390 -15.42 5.71 -10.08
N ILE A 391 -15.23 5.69 -8.76
CA ILE A 391 -16.17 6.28 -7.81
C ILE A 391 -16.23 7.81 -7.95
N ALA A 392 -15.09 8.47 -8.18
CA ALA A 392 -15.08 9.91 -8.44
C ALA A 392 -15.88 10.27 -9.70
N ARG A 393 -15.80 9.47 -10.77
CA ARG A 393 -16.67 9.67 -11.95
C ARG A 393 -18.13 9.41 -11.64
N CYS A 394 -18.46 8.38 -10.85
CA CYS A 394 -19.83 8.15 -10.43
C CYS A 394 -20.40 9.33 -9.63
N LEU A 395 -19.61 9.95 -8.75
CA LEU A 395 -20.03 11.13 -7.98
C LEU A 395 -20.27 12.38 -8.85
N MET A 396 -19.60 12.47 -10.00
CA MET A 396 -19.68 13.62 -10.92
C MET A 396 -20.78 13.45 -11.97
N ASP A 397 -21.25 12.23 -12.22
CA ASP A 397 -22.32 11.93 -13.17
C ASP A 397 -23.68 11.83 -12.48
N LYS A 398 -24.69 12.52 -13.01
CA LYS A 398 -26.04 12.60 -12.41
C LYS A 398 -26.73 11.24 -12.30
N GLN A 399 -26.49 10.33 -13.23
CA GLN A 399 -27.16 9.01 -13.24
C GLN A 399 -26.58 8.09 -12.16
N THR A 400 -25.26 8.13 -11.98
CA THR A 400 -24.54 7.25 -11.05
C THR A 400 -24.19 7.90 -9.70
N GLN A 401 -24.57 9.18 -9.50
CA GLN A 401 -24.29 9.94 -8.28
C GLN A 401 -24.80 9.25 -7.00
N LYS A 402 -26.00 8.67 -7.04
CA LYS A 402 -26.57 7.96 -5.88
C LYS A 402 -25.71 6.78 -5.45
N PHE A 403 -25.19 6.02 -6.42
CA PHE A 403 -24.28 4.92 -6.15
C PHE A 403 -22.94 5.42 -5.58
N GLY A 404 -22.32 6.43 -6.21
CA GLY A 404 -21.08 7.02 -5.71
C GLY A 404 -21.20 7.58 -4.28
N TRP A 405 -22.34 8.21 -3.96
CA TRP A 405 -22.63 8.69 -2.61
C TRP A 405 -22.77 7.55 -1.62
N GLY A 406 -23.53 6.50 -1.96
CA GLY A 406 -23.66 5.31 -1.12
C GLY A 406 -22.32 4.64 -0.80
N VAL A 407 -21.43 4.54 -1.80
CA VAL A 407 -20.06 4.04 -1.61
C VAL A 407 -19.25 4.95 -0.68
N THR A 408 -19.35 6.27 -0.84
CA THR A 408 -18.65 7.24 0.01
C THR A 408 -19.11 7.14 1.47
N VAL A 409 -20.42 7.03 1.70
CA VAL A 409 -20.98 6.80 3.04
C VAL A 409 -20.47 5.49 3.63
N PHE A 410 -20.48 4.41 2.84
CA PHE A 410 -19.89 3.13 3.25
C PHE A 410 -18.42 3.28 3.67
N MET A 411 -17.59 3.97 2.89
CA MET A 411 -16.17 4.16 3.21
C MET A 411 -15.97 4.89 4.54
N VAL A 412 -16.72 5.97 4.77
CA VAL A 412 -16.64 6.76 6.01
C VAL A 412 -17.13 5.96 7.22
N MET A 413 -18.30 5.31 7.10
CA MET A 413 -18.86 4.49 8.17
C MET A 413 -17.95 3.32 8.51
N TYR A 414 -17.48 2.60 7.50
CA TYR A 414 -16.60 1.44 7.68
C TYR A 414 -15.29 1.86 8.34
N ALA A 415 -14.64 2.95 7.90
CA ALA A 415 -13.42 3.45 8.53
C ALA A 415 -13.63 3.84 10.01
N GLY A 416 -14.79 4.41 10.35
CA GLY A 416 -15.14 4.72 11.75
C GLY A 416 -15.35 3.47 12.60
N ILE A 417 -16.15 2.51 12.13
CA ILE A 417 -16.41 1.24 12.81
C ILE A 417 -15.12 0.43 12.96
N GLN A 418 -14.37 0.28 11.87
CA GLN A 418 -13.05 -0.34 11.85
C GLN A 418 -12.10 0.33 12.85
N GLY A 419 -12.15 1.66 12.95
CA GLY A 419 -11.37 2.43 13.89
C GLY A 419 -11.66 2.06 15.35
N ILE A 420 -12.94 1.94 15.71
CA ILE A 420 -13.36 1.51 17.06
C ILE A 420 -12.88 0.08 17.32
N LEU A 421 -13.16 -0.87 16.41
CA LEU A 421 -12.75 -2.26 16.57
C LEU A 421 -11.23 -2.39 16.75
N TYR A 422 -10.46 -1.73 15.87
CA TYR A 422 -9.01 -1.72 15.94
C TYR A 422 -8.52 -1.14 17.26
N ALA A 423 -9.04 0.02 17.65
CA ALA A 423 -8.69 0.72 18.89
C ALA A 423 -9.22 0.05 20.17
N SER A 424 -10.04 -1.01 20.06
CA SER A 424 -10.43 -1.90 21.17
C SER A 424 -9.75 -3.28 21.14
N PHE A 425 -8.87 -3.55 20.17
CA PHE A 425 -8.22 -4.86 19.96
C PHE A 425 -9.25 -5.93 19.60
N LEU A 426 -10.34 -5.51 18.94
CA LEU A 426 -11.26 -6.43 18.29
C LEU A 426 -10.82 -6.64 16.85
N PRO A 427 -11.07 -7.81 16.26
CA PRO A 427 -10.72 -8.10 14.87
C PRO A 427 -11.39 -7.05 13.97
N PRO A 428 -10.60 -6.15 13.36
CA PRO A 428 -11.13 -4.98 12.66
C PRO A 428 -11.37 -5.25 11.17
N ALA A 429 -11.00 -6.44 10.71
CA ALA A 429 -11.10 -6.94 9.36
C ALA A 429 -11.52 -8.41 9.40
#